data_AF-A0AA38L612-F1
#
_entry.id   AF-A0AA38L612-F1
#
_cell.length_a   1.000
_cell.length_b   1.000
_cell.length_c   1.000
_cell.angle_alpha   90.00
_cell.angle_beta   90.00
_cell.angle_gamma   90.00
#
_symmetry.space_group_name_H-M   'P 1'
#
loop_
_entity.id
_entity.type
_entity.pdbx_description
1 polymer ?
#
loop_
_entity_poly.entity_id
_entity_poly.type
_entity_poly.pdbx_seq_one_letter_code
_entity_poly.pdbx_strand_id
1 'polypeptide(L)'
;MEAISLEILDGWSGKTVSAIDGTSSFAFQIISHVTTSIAKGPELSMLHKSFADIIDAMSKFAINIPGTSYYKGHKARQNLMALLDDIIVRRRNGEETKDDFIQSMISRDVLPQEEQLTESEIKDNCLTLLLAGHATTGATLTCTMKYLEENPDAKETLMVIFETLRMANPFPWSSRVVLQNTSLQ
;
A
#
# COMPACT_ATOMS: atom_id res chain seq x y z
N MET A 1 6.01 -7.06 -2.85
CA MET A 1 6.18 -6.11 -1.72
C MET A 1 7.66 -5.80 -1.45
N GLU A 2 8.54 -6.79 -1.24
CA GLU A 2 9.97 -6.53 -0.95
C GLU A 2 10.69 -5.71 -2.02
N ALA A 3 10.54 -6.06 -3.30
CA ALA A 3 11.19 -5.35 -4.41
C ALA A 3 10.84 -3.85 -4.47
N ILE A 4 9.55 -3.49 -4.30
CA ILE A 4 9.12 -2.10 -4.29
C ILE A 4 9.61 -1.37 -3.03
N SER A 5 9.67 -2.05 -1.88
CA SER A 5 10.25 -1.48 -0.67
C SER A 5 11.72 -1.10 -0.87
N LEU A 6 12.51 -1.99 -1.48
CA LEU A 6 13.92 -1.72 -1.78
C LEU A 6 14.08 -0.58 -2.79
N GLU A 7 13.26 -0.54 -3.85
CA GLU A 7 13.28 0.54 -4.85
C GLU A 7 13.01 1.91 -4.21
N ILE A 8 12.01 2.02 -3.33
CA ILE A 8 11.68 3.28 -2.63
C ILE A 8 12.83 3.70 -1.73
N LEU A 9 13.40 2.76 -0.96
CA LEU A 9 14.50 3.02 -0.02
C LEU A 9 15.80 3.39 -0.73
N ASP A 10 16.09 2.81 -1.90
CA ASP A 10 17.25 3.18 -2.72
C ASP A 10 17.17 4.66 -3.15
N GLY A 11 15.96 5.17 -3.39
CA GLY A 11 15.72 6.59 -3.66
C GLY A 11 16.15 7.54 -2.52
N TRP A 12 16.30 7.04 -1.29
CA TRP A 12 16.76 7.79 -0.12
C TRP A 12 18.27 7.68 0.10
N SER A 13 18.93 6.74 -0.59
CA SER A 13 20.36 6.50 -0.43
C SER A 13 21.18 7.78 -0.67
N GLY A 14 22.08 8.09 0.27
CA GLY A 14 22.94 9.27 0.21
C GLY A 14 22.23 10.63 0.44
N LYS A 15 20.95 10.64 0.83
CA LYS A 15 20.18 11.87 1.10
C LYS A 15 19.74 11.95 2.55
N THR A 16 19.68 13.16 3.08
CA THR A 16 18.99 13.43 4.34
C THR A 16 17.50 13.47 4.09
N VAL A 17 16.74 12.56 4.71
CA VAL A 17 15.29 12.46 4.58
C VAL A 17 14.66 12.66 5.95
N SER A 18 13.62 13.49 6.02
CA SER A 18 12.77 13.62 7.21
C SER A 18 12.13 12.27 7.51
N ALA A 19 12.33 11.73 8.73
CA ALA A 19 11.81 10.42 9.09
C ALA A 19 10.28 10.35 8.93
N ILE A 20 9.57 11.42 9.30
CA ILE A 20 8.11 11.50 9.18
C ILE A 20 7.69 11.52 7.71
N ASP A 21 8.27 12.40 6.89
CA ASP A 21 7.88 12.55 5.49
C ASP A 21 8.27 11.32 4.67
N GLY A 22 9.47 10.78 4.92
CA GLY A 22 9.98 9.58 4.29
C GLY A 22 9.09 8.38 4.60
N THR A 23 8.86 8.07 5.86
CA THR A 23 8.03 6.91 6.23
C THR A 23 6.57 7.04 5.83
N SER A 24 6.02 8.26 5.85
CA SER A 24 4.67 8.53 5.35
C SER A 24 4.57 8.31 3.83
N SER A 25 5.54 8.81 3.07
CA SER A 25 5.64 8.58 1.62
C SER A 25 5.84 7.10 1.28
N PHE A 26 6.70 6.41 2.02
CA PHE A 26 6.91 4.97 1.88
C PHE A 26 5.61 4.20 2.15
N ALA A 27 4.94 4.46 3.27
CA ALA A 27 3.69 3.81 3.62
C ALA A 27 2.61 4.04 2.55
N PHE A 28 2.50 5.27 2.02
CA PHE A 28 1.59 5.59 0.92
C PHE A 28 1.87 4.75 -0.34
N GLN A 29 3.14 4.68 -0.76
CA GLN A 29 3.51 3.95 -1.98
C GLN A 29 3.28 2.45 -1.83
N ILE A 30 3.60 1.88 -0.66
CA ILE A 30 3.34 0.47 -0.37
C ILE A 30 1.85 0.18 -0.38
N ILE A 31 1.03 0.95 0.34
CA ILE A 31 -0.42 0.66 0.40
C ILE A 31 -1.08 0.89 -0.97
N SER A 32 -0.64 1.90 -1.74
CA SER A 32 -1.10 2.12 -3.12
C SER A 32 -0.80 0.92 -4.00
N HIS A 33 0.41 0.37 -3.94
CA HIS A 33 0.78 -0.81 -4.70
C HIS A 33 0.00 -2.06 -4.26
N VAL A 34 -0.15 -2.30 -2.96
CA VAL A 34 -0.90 -3.45 -2.42
C VAL A 34 -2.38 -3.40 -2.77
N THR A 35 -2.95 -2.19 -2.90
CA THR A 35 -4.39 -2.04 -3.16
C THR A 35 -4.73 -1.96 -4.64
N THR A 36 -3.88 -1.31 -5.44
CA THR A 36 -4.19 -0.93 -6.84
C THR A 36 -3.12 -1.34 -7.84
N SER A 37 -2.00 -1.93 -7.39
CA SER A 37 -0.79 -2.16 -8.18
C SER A 37 -0.14 -0.91 -8.79
N ILE A 38 -0.57 0.29 -8.40
CA ILE A 38 0.05 1.55 -8.84
C ILE A 38 1.34 1.76 -8.05
N ALA A 39 2.48 1.64 -8.73
CA ALA A 39 3.81 1.81 -8.13
C ALA A 39 4.55 3.07 -8.63
N LYS A 40 4.22 3.60 -9.81
CA LYS A 40 4.93 4.74 -10.42
C LYS A 40 4.10 5.43 -11.50
N GLY A 41 4.60 6.58 -11.95
CA GLY A 41 4.05 7.31 -13.09
C GLY A 41 2.94 8.31 -12.74
N PRO A 42 2.23 8.81 -13.76
CA PRO A 42 1.21 9.84 -13.59
C PRO A 42 0.05 9.39 -12.68
N GLU A 43 -0.35 8.12 -12.76
CA GLU A 43 -1.42 7.56 -11.92
C GLU A 43 -1.07 7.65 -10.43
N LEU A 44 0.16 7.29 -10.03
CA LEU A 44 0.60 7.43 -8.65
C LEU A 44 0.57 8.89 -8.20
N SER A 45 0.98 9.81 -9.06
CA SER A 45 0.99 11.25 -8.75
C SER A 45 -0.43 11.80 -8.55
N MET A 46 -1.37 11.36 -9.39
CA MET A 46 -2.81 11.70 -9.26
C MET A 46 -3.41 11.09 -8.01
N LEU A 47 -3.10 9.82 -7.73
CA LEU A 47 -3.54 9.11 -6.53
C LEU A 47 -3.04 9.82 -5.28
N HIS A 48 -1.75 10.15 -5.22
CA HIS A 48 -1.13 10.84 -4.09
C HIS A 48 -1.76 12.22 -3.85
N LYS A 49 -1.97 12.99 -4.92
CA LYS A 49 -2.60 14.30 -4.82
C LYS A 49 -4.03 14.21 -4.29
N SER A 50 -4.85 13.32 -4.86
CA SER A 50 -6.23 13.14 -4.41
C SER A 50 -6.26 12.65 -2.96
N PHE A 51 -5.37 11.75 -2.60
CA PHE A 51 -5.26 11.23 -1.24
C PHE A 51 -4.88 12.31 -0.22
N ALA A 52 -3.91 13.17 -0.55
CA ALA A 52 -3.51 14.30 0.31
C ALA A 52 -4.66 15.30 0.53
N ASP A 53 -5.39 15.65 -0.53
CA ASP A 53 -6.55 16.54 -0.44
C ASP A 53 -7.70 15.91 0.39
N ILE A 54 -7.88 14.59 0.32
CA ILE A 54 -8.84 13.85 1.17
C ILE A 54 -8.45 13.94 2.64
N ILE A 55 -7.18 13.66 2.98
CA ILE A 55 -6.69 13.73 4.35
C ILE A 55 -6.82 15.15 4.91
N ASP A 56 -6.40 16.18 4.15
CA ASP A 56 -6.53 17.57 4.59
C ASP A 56 -8.00 17.94 4.87
N ALA A 57 -8.96 17.41 4.12
CA ALA A 57 -10.38 17.67 4.35
C ALA A 57 -10.95 17.00 5.60
N MET A 58 -10.40 15.86 6.07
CA MET A 58 -10.95 15.09 7.19
C MET A 58 -10.95 15.87 8.52
N SER A 59 -10.04 16.82 8.68
CA SER A 59 -9.95 17.66 9.90
C SER A 59 -10.62 19.02 9.76
N LYS A 60 -11.42 19.25 8.71
CA LYS A 60 -12.01 20.56 8.37
C LYS A 60 -13.53 20.52 8.55
N PHE A 61 -14.12 21.68 8.80
CA PHE A 61 -15.58 21.80 8.82
C PHE A 61 -16.19 21.38 7.49
N ALA A 62 -17.32 20.66 7.54
CA ALA A 62 -18.03 20.11 6.39
C ALA A 62 -18.79 21.17 5.57
N ILE A 63 -18.08 22.22 5.16
CA ILE A 63 -18.61 23.36 4.41
C ILE A 63 -18.14 23.23 2.95
N ASN A 64 -19.05 22.80 2.08
CA ASN A 64 -18.79 22.52 0.67
C ASN A 64 -18.86 23.78 -0.21
N ILE A 65 -17.97 24.74 0.06
CA ILE A 65 -17.87 25.99 -0.70
C ILE A 65 -16.59 25.97 -1.56
N PRO A 66 -16.65 26.35 -2.85
CA PRO A 66 -15.47 26.44 -3.70
C PRO A 66 -14.34 27.23 -3.03
N GLY A 67 -13.15 26.63 -2.97
CA GLY A 67 -11.97 27.22 -2.34
C GLY A 67 -11.65 26.68 -0.94
N THR A 68 -12.59 26.02 -0.25
CA THR A 68 -12.31 25.38 1.04
C THR A 68 -11.53 24.06 0.88
N SER A 69 -10.77 23.67 1.90
CA SER A 69 -10.16 22.34 1.98
C SER A 69 -11.19 21.22 1.84
N TYR A 70 -12.37 21.38 2.48
CA TYR A 70 -13.44 20.39 2.38
C TYR A 70 -13.95 20.21 0.94
N TYR A 71 -14.12 21.30 0.19
CA TYR A 71 -14.49 21.24 -1.23
C TYR A 71 -13.42 20.54 -2.08
N LYS A 72 -12.13 20.82 -1.81
CA LYS A 72 -11.01 20.14 -2.49
C LYS A 72 -11.01 18.65 -2.20
N GLY A 73 -11.12 18.25 -0.93
CA GLY A 73 -11.18 16.83 -0.54
C GLY A 73 -12.40 16.10 -1.09
N HIS A 74 -13.55 16.77 -1.18
CA HIS A 74 -14.74 16.20 -1.82
C HIS A 74 -14.50 15.92 -3.32
N LYS A 75 -13.93 16.88 -4.05
CA LYS A 75 -13.53 16.67 -5.46
C LYS A 75 -12.44 15.61 -5.61
N ALA A 76 -11.48 15.60 -4.71
CA ALA A 76 -10.40 14.62 -4.70
C ALA A 76 -10.93 13.20 -4.49
N ARG A 77 -11.92 13.02 -3.59
CA ARG A 77 -12.63 11.74 -3.44
C ARG A 77 -13.32 11.34 -4.74
N GLN A 78 -14.01 12.25 -5.44
CA GLN A 78 -14.64 11.94 -6.73
C GLN A 78 -13.60 11.49 -7.77
N ASN A 79 -12.47 12.19 -7.88
CA ASN A 79 -11.39 11.83 -8.80
C ASN A 79 -10.78 10.46 -8.46
N LEU A 80 -10.59 10.18 -7.18
CA LEU A 80 -10.10 8.89 -6.72
C LEU A 80 -11.08 7.77 -7.08
N MET A 81 -12.38 7.96 -6.79
CA MET A 81 -13.41 6.96 -7.13
C MET A 81 -13.45 6.70 -8.63
N ALA A 82 -13.30 7.72 -9.47
CA ALA A 82 -13.25 7.57 -10.93
C ALA A 82 -11.98 6.83 -11.41
N LEU A 83 -10.83 7.04 -10.77
CA LEU A 83 -9.62 6.26 -11.05
C LEU A 83 -9.81 4.78 -10.70
N LEU A 84 -10.39 4.49 -9.53
CA LEU A 84 -10.67 3.11 -9.12
C LEU A 84 -11.71 2.44 -10.04
N ASP A 85 -12.68 3.20 -10.52
CA ASP A 85 -13.67 2.78 -11.51
C ASP A 85 -12.99 2.26 -12.78
N ASP A 86 -12.12 3.08 -13.36
CA ASP A 86 -11.35 2.75 -14.57
C ASP A 86 -10.52 1.47 -14.38
N ILE A 87 -9.83 1.34 -13.24
CA ILE A 87 -9.04 0.14 -12.91
C ILE A 87 -9.93 -1.11 -12.86
N ILE A 88 -11.09 -1.02 -12.20
CA ILE A 88 -12.03 -2.14 -12.08
C ILE A 88 -12.56 -2.54 -13.46
N VAL A 89 -12.95 -1.57 -14.29
CA VAL A 89 -13.47 -1.81 -15.65
C VAL A 89 -12.41 -2.49 -16.51
N ARG A 90 -11.19 -1.96 -16.58
CA ARG A 90 -10.08 -2.54 -17.37
C ARG A 90 -9.81 -3.99 -16.98
N ARG A 91 -9.83 -4.29 -15.68
CA ARG A 91 -9.60 -5.65 -15.16
C ARG A 91 -10.73 -6.61 -15.47
N ARG A 92 -11.99 -6.17 -15.32
CA ARG A 92 -13.16 -6.99 -15.69
C ARG A 92 -13.22 -7.27 -17.19
N ASN A 93 -12.74 -6.36 -18.02
CA ASN A 93 -12.58 -6.56 -19.46
C ASN A 93 -11.40 -7.48 -19.83
N GLY A 94 -10.57 -7.89 -18.86
CA GLY A 94 -9.40 -8.73 -19.10
C GLY A 94 -8.22 -7.98 -19.72
N GLU A 95 -8.20 -6.65 -19.69
CA GLU A 95 -7.10 -5.84 -20.23
C GLU A 95 -5.84 -5.93 -19.35
N GLU A 96 -6.04 -6.16 -18.06
CA GLU A 96 -4.96 -6.39 -17.10
C GLU A 96 -5.38 -7.39 -16.01
N THR A 97 -4.41 -8.09 -15.44
CA THR A 97 -4.58 -8.91 -14.23
C THR A 97 -3.41 -8.63 -13.30
N LYS A 98 -3.70 -8.34 -12.04
CA LYS A 98 -2.71 -7.93 -11.04
C LYS A 98 -2.86 -8.74 -9.76
N ASP A 99 -1.82 -8.81 -8.95
CA ASP A 99 -1.88 -9.43 -7.63
C ASP A 99 -2.03 -8.35 -6.56
N ASP A 100 -3.26 -7.88 -6.36
CA ASP A 100 -3.60 -6.83 -5.40
C ASP A 100 -5.02 -6.99 -4.86
N PHE A 101 -5.40 -6.08 -3.96
CA PHE A 101 -6.73 -6.04 -3.35
C PHE A 101 -7.86 -5.97 -4.40
N ILE A 102 -7.79 -5.08 -5.38
CA ILE A 102 -8.85 -4.90 -6.38
C ILE A 102 -9.04 -6.19 -7.18
N GLN A 103 -7.97 -6.83 -7.65
CA GLN A 103 -8.10 -8.10 -8.36
C GLN A 103 -8.67 -9.19 -7.46
N SER A 104 -8.28 -9.22 -6.19
CA SER A 104 -8.82 -10.18 -5.21
C SER A 104 -10.32 -9.99 -5.02
N MET A 105 -10.82 -8.75 -5.03
CA MET A 105 -12.26 -8.48 -4.95
C MET A 105 -12.99 -8.85 -6.24
N ILE A 106 -12.45 -8.49 -7.42
CA ILE A 106 -13.04 -8.85 -8.73
C ILE A 106 -13.10 -10.37 -8.90
N SER A 107 -12.11 -11.11 -8.42
CA SER A 107 -12.08 -12.58 -8.51
C SER A 107 -13.23 -13.24 -7.74
N ARG A 108 -13.90 -12.50 -6.84
CA ARG A 108 -15.09 -12.96 -6.11
C ARG A 108 -16.39 -12.77 -6.89
N ASP A 109 -16.37 -12.13 -8.06
CA ASP A 109 -17.54 -11.98 -8.94
C ASP A 109 -18.10 -13.36 -9.40
N VAL A 110 -17.34 -14.45 -9.22
CA VAL A 110 -17.79 -15.84 -9.48
C VAL A 110 -18.66 -16.44 -8.35
N LEU A 111 -18.70 -15.81 -7.18
CA LEU A 111 -19.50 -16.25 -6.03
C LEU A 111 -20.99 -15.93 -6.23
N PRO A 112 -21.90 -16.52 -5.43
CA PRO A 112 -23.31 -16.11 -5.42
C PRO A 112 -23.46 -14.61 -5.17
N GLN A 113 -24.49 -13.99 -5.76
CA GLN A 113 -24.70 -12.54 -5.72
C GLN A 113 -24.74 -11.96 -4.29
N GLU A 114 -25.22 -12.76 -3.32
CA GLU A 114 -25.29 -12.41 -1.89
C GLU A 114 -23.91 -12.23 -1.23
N GLU A 115 -22.87 -12.82 -1.81
CA GLU A 115 -21.49 -12.81 -1.30
C GLU A 115 -20.56 -11.87 -2.10
N GLN A 116 -21.08 -11.27 -3.18
CA GLN A 116 -20.35 -10.34 -4.02
C GLN A 116 -20.36 -8.95 -3.40
N LEU A 117 -19.22 -8.26 -3.51
CA LEU A 117 -19.16 -6.83 -3.20
C LEU A 117 -19.63 -6.04 -4.41
N THR A 118 -20.49 -5.06 -4.17
CA THR A 118 -20.79 -4.04 -5.18
C THR A 118 -19.54 -3.25 -5.51
N GLU A 119 -19.50 -2.68 -6.71
CA GLU A 119 -18.37 -1.86 -7.13
C GLU A 119 -18.15 -0.66 -6.19
N SER A 120 -19.21 -0.07 -5.66
CA SER A 120 -19.09 1.00 -4.65
C SER A 120 -18.40 0.49 -3.39
N GLU A 121 -18.74 -0.70 -2.90
CA GLU A 121 -18.10 -1.30 -1.74
C GLU A 121 -16.63 -1.64 -2.00
N ILE A 122 -16.28 -2.12 -3.19
CA ILE A 122 -14.86 -2.35 -3.55
C ILE A 122 -14.09 -1.03 -3.49
N LYS A 123 -14.62 0.04 -4.09
CA LYS A 123 -13.99 1.36 -4.11
C LYS A 123 -13.87 1.98 -2.71
N ASP A 124 -14.91 1.87 -1.89
CA ASP A 124 -14.93 2.37 -0.51
C ASP A 124 -13.98 1.61 0.41
N ASN A 125 -13.93 0.27 0.28
CA ASN A 125 -12.97 -0.55 1.01
C ASN A 125 -11.52 -0.24 0.57
N CYS A 126 -11.28 -0.03 -0.71
CA CYS A 126 -9.96 0.37 -1.22
C CYS A 126 -9.50 1.69 -0.60
N LEU A 127 -10.36 2.73 -0.58
CA LEU A 127 -10.04 4.00 0.06
C LEU A 127 -9.82 3.84 1.57
N THR A 128 -10.64 3.04 2.23
CA THR A 128 -10.48 2.76 3.66
C THR A 128 -9.12 2.12 3.96
N LEU A 129 -8.70 1.15 3.15
CA LEU A 129 -7.39 0.49 3.27
C LEU A 129 -6.24 1.46 2.99
N LEU A 130 -6.34 2.32 1.97
CA LEU A 130 -5.34 3.35 1.68
C LEU A 130 -5.14 4.28 2.88
N LEU A 131 -6.22 4.77 3.50
CA LEU A 131 -6.16 5.65 4.66
C LEU A 131 -5.58 4.94 5.89
N ALA A 132 -6.09 3.74 6.20
CA ALA A 132 -5.66 2.95 7.34
C ALA A 132 -4.18 2.57 7.23
N GLY A 133 -3.76 2.05 6.08
CA GLY A 133 -2.39 1.58 5.84
C GLY A 133 -1.38 2.72 5.81
N HIS A 134 -1.75 3.90 5.29
CA HIS A 134 -0.85 5.06 5.26
C HIS A 134 -0.59 5.61 6.67
N ALA A 135 -1.66 5.99 7.39
CA ALA A 135 -1.52 6.72 8.65
C ALA A 135 -0.88 5.87 9.75
N THR A 136 -1.31 4.61 9.88
CA THR A 136 -0.81 3.71 10.94
C THR A 136 0.62 3.26 10.66
N THR A 137 0.90 2.72 9.47
CA THR A 137 2.24 2.22 9.11
C THR A 137 3.26 3.35 9.10
N GLY A 138 2.92 4.53 8.56
CA GLY A 138 3.82 5.69 8.56
C GLY A 138 4.20 6.12 9.97
N ALA A 139 3.22 6.22 10.87
CA ALA A 139 3.46 6.54 12.28
C ALA A 139 4.29 5.47 12.99
N THR A 140 3.97 4.18 12.79
CA THR A 140 4.75 3.07 13.36
C THR A 140 6.20 3.12 12.90
N LEU A 141 6.45 3.26 11.60
CA LEU A 141 7.81 3.34 11.04
C LEU A 141 8.57 4.56 11.57
N THR A 142 7.92 5.73 11.65
CA THR A 142 8.51 6.93 12.27
C THR A 142 8.94 6.64 13.70
N CYS A 143 8.05 6.06 14.51
CA CYS A 143 8.34 5.73 15.91
C CYS A 143 9.45 4.68 16.02
N THR A 144 9.47 3.68 15.15
CA THR A 144 10.54 2.69 15.08
C THR A 144 11.88 3.35 14.77
N MET A 145 11.96 4.23 13.78
CA MET A 145 13.20 4.96 13.47
C MET A 145 13.68 5.80 14.64
N LYS A 146 12.77 6.55 15.28
CA LYS A 146 13.09 7.33 16.48
C LYS A 146 13.61 6.44 17.62
N TYR A 147 12.94 5.33 17.88
CA TYR A 147 13.31 4.40 18.94
C TYR A 147 14.70 3.79 18.70
N LEU A 148 14.99 3.35 17.47
CA LEU A 148 16.30 2.78 17.13
C LEU A 148 17.43 3.80 17.22
N GLU A 149 17.15 5.07 16.93
CA GLU A 149 18.15 6.13 17.05
C GLU A 149 18.45 6.49 18.52
N GLU A 150 17.44 6.41 19.40
CA GLU A 150 17.58 6.67 20.84
C GLU A 150 18.11 5.48 21.64
N ASN A 151 18.14 4.27 21.06
CA ASN A 151 18.55 3.04 21.74
C ASN A 151 19.58 2.25 20.90
N PRO A 152 20.87 2.63 20.95
CA PRO A 152 21.93 1.98 20.17
C PRO A 152 22.01 0.46 20.37
N ASP A 153 21.81 -0.03 21.60
CA ASP A 153 21.84 -1.46 21.91
C ASP A 153 20.75 -2.24 21.15
N ALA A 154 19.56 -1.65 21.01
CA ALA A 154 18.46 -2.24 20.25
C ALA A 154 18.77 -2.24 18.74
N LYS A 155 19.40 -1.18 18.23
CA LYS A 155 19.86 -1.07 16.83
C LYS A 155 20.94 -2.10 16.52
N GLU A 156 21.92 -2.28 17.40
CA GLU A 156 22.97 -3.29 17.26
C GLU A 156 22.37 -4.70 17.27
N THR A 157 21.49 -5.00 18.23
CA THR A 157 20.80 -6.29 18.30
C THR A 157 20.02 -6.59 17.01
N LEU A 158 19.30 -5.60 16.48
CA LEU A 158 18.56 -5.74 15.22
C LEU A 158 19.49 -6.06 14.03
N MET A 159 20.63 -5.37 13.94
CA MET A 159 21.62 -5.61 12.89
C MET A 159 22.23 -7.01 12.99
N VAL A 160 22.53 -7.49 14.20
CA VAL A 160 23.03 -8.85 14.44
C VAL A 160 21.99 -9.89 14.02
N ILE A 161 20.72 -9.71 14.38
CA ILE A 161 19.64 -10.61 13.96
C ILE A 161 19.54 -10.64 12.43
N PHE A 162 19.54 -9.48 11.78
CA PHE A 162 19.42 -9.40 10.33
C PHE A 162 20.60 -10.09 9.62
N GLU A 163 21.81 -9.87 10.09
CA GLU A 163 23.00 -10.53 9.54
C GLU A 163 22.99 -12.04 9.80
N THR A 164 22.49 -12.47 10.96
CA THR A 164 22.31 -13.89 11.28
C THR A 164 21.30 -14.54 10.32
N LEU A 165 20.17 -13.89 10.05
CA LEU A 165 19.16 -14.36 9.09
C LEU A 165 19.69 -14.37 7.65
N ARG A 166 20.59 -13.43 7.30
CA ARG A 166 21.29 -13.41 6.00
C ARG A 166 22.25 -14.58 5.86
N MET A 167 22.99 -14.91 6.92
CA MET A 167 23.99 -15.99 6.91
C MET A 167 23.39 -17.39 7.10
N ALA A 168 22.28 -17.51 7.82
CA ALA A 168 21.66 -18.78 8.16
C ALA A 168 20.14 -18.70 7.95
N ASN A 169 19.60 -19.54 7.06
CA ASN A 169 18.16 -19.78 7.02
C ASN A 169 17.75 -20.54 8.30
N PRO A 170 16.99 -19.93 9.23
CA PRO A 170 16.60 -20.60 10.47
C PRO A 170 15.65 -21.79 10.24
N PHE A 171 15.13 -21.96 9.01
CA PHE A 171 14.37 -23.11 8.58
C PHE A 171 15.07 -23.83 7.41
N PRO A 172 16.11 -24.65 7.67
CA PRO A 172 16.80 -25.40 6.63
C PRO A 172 15.93 -26.48 5.94
N TRP A 173 14.74 -26.74 6.48
CA TRP A 173 13.80 -27.75 5.99
C TRP A 173 12.43 -27.13 5.79
N SER A 174 12.02 -26.99 4.52
CA SER A 174 10.60 -26.91 4.18
C SER A 174 10.20 -28.28 3.65
N SER A 175 9.35 -29.00 4.37
CA SER A 175 8.75 -30.22 3.83
C SER A 175 7.77 -29.79 2.73
N ARG A 176 8.02 -30.26 1.50
CA ARG A 176 7.04 -30.21 0.41
C ARG A 176 6.44 -31.60 0.31
N VAL A 177 5.14 -31.74 0.57
CA VAL A 177 4.43 -32.97 0.25
C VAL A 177 4.23 -33.01 -1.26
N VAL A 178 4.86 -33.97 -1.91
CA VAL A 178 4.69 -34.22 -3.34
C VAL A 178 3.33 -34.89 -3.53
N LEU A 179 2.35 -34.14 -4.05
CA LEU A 179 0.98 -34.65 -4.27
C LEU A 179 0.86 -35.53 -5.54
N GLN A 180 1.88 -35.55 -6.40
CA GLN A 180 1.94 -36.37 -7.61
C GLN A 180 3.36 -36.86 -7.88
N ASN A 181 3.50 -38.12 -8.28
CA ASN A 181 4.81 -38.71 -8.60
C ASN A 181 5.47 -37.97 -9.77
N THR A 182 6.43 -37.09 -9.47
CA THR A 182 7.31 -36.49 -10.46
C THR A 182 8.63 -37.25 -10.44
N SER A 183 8.95 -37.93 -11.54
CA SER A 183 10.28 -38.49 -11.76
C SER A 183 11.26 -37.35 -12.03
N LEU A 184 12.26 -37.18 -11.17
CA LEU A 184 13.38 -36.29 -11.41
C LEU A 184 14.31 -36.95 -12.45
N GLN A 185 14.45 -36.32 -13.61
CA GLN A 185 15.52 -36.62 -14.57
C GLN A 185 16.75 -35.76 -14.27
#